data_AF-A0A454JJ25-F1
#
_entry.id   AF-A0A454JJ25-F1
#
_cell.length_a   1.000
_cell.length_b   1.000
_cell.length_c   1.000
_cell.angle_alpha   90.00
_cell.angle_beta   90.00
_cell.angle_gamma   90.00
#
_symmetry.space_group_name_H-M   'P 1'
#
loop_
_entity.id
_entity.type
_entity.pdbx_description
1 polymer ?
#
loop_
_entity_poly.entity_id
_entity_poly.type
_entity_poly.pdbx_seq_one_letter_code
_entity_poly.pdbx_strand_id
1 'polypeptide(L)'
;MQTQNPSDNSRIPLEDVGEAIREGRHLRLAHLYRIVVADEQLNERHLDISDPVPTGRQILQAAEVRPVADYSIYAILPSGEFEDLRLDETYDLRERGAERFIIFQTDRSFKFTIDDRQMEWGKPFISGKILKALASVPADTYDVYLEVRGGGQDILIRDADLVDLSKPGIERFITLIRDTTEGLTALPGADQRYLDNHGFTVEIVSDGPHTGVVLKQMQLPQGKFGHPAADVLVILPPGYPDVAPDMFFCDPWLTLVSAGRYPTCADQPHAFTGRNWQRWSRHNNNWRPGVDGLHTMIKRIEHALAEAK
;
A
#
# COMPACT_ATOMS: atom_id res chain seq x y z
N MET A 1 36.55 -22.32 44.45
CA MET A 1 36.06 -22.44 43.06
C MET A 1 34.69 -21.80 43.02
N GLN A 2 34.57 -20.62 42.43
CA GLN A 2 33.29 -19.98 42.16
C GLN A 2 32.63 -20.71 40.99
N THR A 3 31.44 -21.26 41.23
CA THR A 3 30.56 -21.83 40.20
C THR A 3 29.94 -20.68 39.41
N GLN A 4 30.40 -20.49 38.17
CA GLN A 4 29.71 -19.64 37.19
C GLN A 4 28.39 -20.31 36.79
N ASN A 5 27.27 -19.58 36.93
CA ASN A 5 25.97 -19.98 36.41
C ASN A 5 25.97 -19.90 34.87
N PRO A 6 25.55 -20.95 34.14
CA PRO A 6 25.54 -20.96 32.67
C PRO A 6 24.27 -20.34 32.04
N SER A 7 23.59 -19.39 32.71
CA SER A 7 22.27 -18.89 32.28
C SER A 7 22.27 -17.54 31.56
N ASP A 8 23.43 -16.91 31.34
CA ASP A 8 23.51 -15.55 30.73
C ASP A 8 23.83 -15.55 29.23
N ASN A 9 24.02 -16.74 28.62
CA ASN A 9 24.56 -16.85 27.26
C ASN A 9 23.50 -17.05 26.15
N SER A 10 22.21 -16.80 26.43
CA SER A 10 21.10 -16.97 25.48
C SER A 10 20.44 -15.67 25.02
N ARG A 11 20.76 -14.54 25.65
CA ARG A 11 20.21 -13.23 25.26
C ARG A 11 21.08 -12.58 24.21
N ILE A 12 20.45 -12.13 23.12
CA ILE A 12 21.11 -11.27 22.15
C ILE A 12 21.18 -9.83 22.67
N PRO A 13 22.12 -8.99 22.22
CA PRO A 13 22.21 -7.60 22.67
C PRO A 13 20.94 -6.78 22.39
N LEU A 14 20.36 -6.95 21.21
CA LEU A 14 19.21 -6.19 20.72
C LEU A 14 18.34 -7.07 19.83
N GLU A 15 17.03 -7.03 20.07
CA GLU A 15 16.03 -7.57 19.15
C GLU A 15 15.23 -6.41 18.53
N ASP A 16 15.19 -6.32 17.21
CA ASP A 16 14.30 -5.39 16.51
C ASP A 16 12.93 -6.03 16.34
N VAL A 17 11.93 -5.45 17.02
CA VAL A 17 10.57 -5.98 17.06
C VAL A 17 9.94 -5.93 15.67
N GLY A 18 10.19 -4.86 14.91
CA GLY A 18 9.63 -4.67 13.59
C GLY A 18 10.25 -5.58 12.52
N GLU A 19 11.56 -5.83 12.58
CA GLU A 19 12.18 -6.85 11.73
C GLU A 19 11.62 -8.24 12.02
N ALA A 20 11.46 -8.61 13.30
CA ALA A 20 10.92 -9.90 13.67
C ALA A 20 9.49 -10.14 13.13
N ILE A 21 8.62 -9.13 13.26
CA ILE A 21 7.25 -9.20 12.73
C ILE A 21 7.25 -9.31 11.21
N ARG A 22 8.07 -8.53 10.49
CA ARG A 22 8.19 -8.60 9.03
C ARG A 22 8.68 -9.97 8.55
N GLU A 23 9.56 -10.61 9.30
CA GLU A 23 10.06 -11.96 9.02
C GLU A 23 9.10 -13.08 9.48
N GLY A 24 7.99 -12.74 10.15
CA GLY A 24 7.03 -13.70 10.68
C GLY A 24 7.61 -14.61 11.77
N ARG A 25 8.65 -14.15 12.47
CA ARG A 25 9.33 -14.92 13.53
C ARG A 25 8.96 -14.42 14.91
N HIS A 26 9.09 -15.30 15.91
CA HIS A 26 9.01 -14.90 17.31
C HIS A 26 10.20 -14.01 17.71
N LEU A 27 9.96 -13.09 18.65
CA LEU A 27 11.03 -12.31 19.27
C LEU A 27 12.00 -13.22 20.01
N ARG A 28 13.30 -13.04 19.78
CA ARG A 28 14.35 -13.71 20.55
C ARG A 28 14.46 -13.04 21.92
N LEU A 29 14.99 -13.79 22.88
CA LEU A 29 15.36 -13.22 24.17
C LEU A 29 16.49 -12.22 23.97
N ALA A 30 16.31 -10.97 24.41
CA ALA A 30 17.28 -9.91 24.23
C ALA A 30 17.45 -9.07 25.50
N HIS A 31 18.56 -8.33 25.58
CA HIS A 31 18.76 -7.32 26.61
C HIS A 31 17.94 -6.05 26.33
N LEU A 32 17.73 -5.75 25.05
CA LEU A 32 16.96 -4.61 24.57
C LEU A 32 16.03 -5.05 23.44
N TYR A 33 14.85 -4.46 23.42
CA TYR A 33 13.84 -4.60 22.38
C TYR A 33 13.65 -3.24 21.73
N ARG A 34 13.88 -3.15 20.42
CA ARG A 34 13.71 -1.94 19.64
C ARG A 34 12.31 -1.87 19.08
N ILE A 35 11.58 -0.84 19.48
CA ILE A 35 10.28 -0.45 18.94
C ILE A 35 10.41 0.87 18.17
N VAL A 36 9.35 1.25 17.48
CA VAL A 36 9.22 2.55 16.81
C VAL A 36 8.18 3.39 17.54
N VAL A 37 8.52 4.64 17.82
CA VAL A 37 7.60 5.63 18.39
C VAL A 37 7.48 6.81 17.43
N ALA A 38 6.26 7.18 17.09
CA ALA A 38 5.91 8.31 16.25
C ALA A 38 5.36 9.48 17.08
N ASP A 39 5.59 10.71 16.62
CA ASP A 39 4.92 11.91 17.11
C ASP A 39 3.61 12.21 16.33
N GLU A 40 2.97 13.34 16.66
CA GLU A 40 1.73 13.77 16.01
C GLU A 40 1.91 14.18 14.54
N GLN A 41 3.15 14.31 14.03
CA GLN A 41 3.46 14.53 12.62
C GLN A 41 3.86 13.21 11.91
N LEU A 42 3.76 12.07 12.60
CA LEU A 42 4.23 10.76 12.16
C LEU A 42 5.75 10.70 11.95
N ASN A 43 6.52 11.57 12.60
CA ASN A 43 7.98 11.42 12.61
C ASN A 43 8.34 10.26 13.52
N GLU A 44 8.96 9.23 12.94
CA GLU A 44 9.33 8.02 13.63
C GLU A 44 10.75 8.11 14.21
N ARG A 45 10.92 7.53 15.39
CA ARG A 45 12.23 7.24 15.97
C ARG A 45 12.25 5.86 16.61
N HIS A 46 13.42 5.24 16.62
CA HIS A 46 13.63 4.01 17.35
C HIS A 46 13.75 4.27 18.85
N LEU A 47 13.18 3.36 19.63
CA LEU A 47 13.25 3.37 21.08
C LEU A 47 13.61 1.97 21.58
N ASP A 48 14.67 1.89 22.39
CA ASP A 48 15.16 0.65 22.95
C ASP A 48 14.68 0.52 24.41
N ILE A 49 14.00 -0.58 24.72
CA ILE A 49 13.44 -0.88 26.04
C ILE A 49 13.94 -2.24 26.54
N SER A 50 14.19 -2.35 27.84
CA SER A 50 14.75 -3.58 28.43
C SER A 50 13.72 -4.65 28.78
N ASP A 51 12.44 -4.26 28.85
CA ASP A 51 11.33 -5.14 29.20
C ASP A 51 10.50 -5.45 27.93
N PRO A 52 10.30 -6.72 27.54
CA PRO A 52 9.45 -7.08 26.42
C PRO A 52 7.94 -6.94 26.71
N VAL A 53 7.55 -6.67 27.96
CA VAL A 53 6.16 -6.46 28.38
C VAL A 53 6.02 -5.08 29.04
N PRO A 54 6.42 -3.98 28.36
CA PRO A 54 6.44 -2.67 28.98
C PRO A 54 5.02 -2.16 29.29
N THR A 55 4.90 -1.29 30.28
CA THR A 55 3.70 -0.45 30.43
C THR A 55 3.74 0.76 29.52
N GLY A 56 2.59 1.37 29.24
CA GLY A 56 2.52 2.64 28.51
C GLY A 56 3.41 3.72 29.14
N ARG A 57 3.46 3.78 30.48
CA ARG A 57 4.34 4.67 31.25
C ARG A 57 5.82 4.39 30.99
N GLN A 58 6.24 3.13 30.93
CA GLN A 58 7.64 2.77 30.66
C GLN A 58 8.05 3.19 29.24
N ILE A 59 7.18 2.99 28.25
CA ILE A 59 7.43 3.45 26.87
C ILE A 59 7.58 4.98 26.82
N LEU A 60 6.65 5.72 27.43
CA LEU A 60 6.71 7.18 27.49
C LEU A 60 7.94 7.70 28.27
N GLN A 61 8.33 7.00 29.34
CA GLN A 61 9.52 7.35 30.10
C GLN A 61 10.79 7.19 29.28
N ALA A 62 10.90 6.09 28.54
CA ALA A 62 12.01 5.79 27.66
C ALA A 62 12.01 6.72 26.43
N ALA A 63 10.84 7.16 25.96
CA ALA A 63 10.70 8.22 24.96
C ALA A 63 11.08 9.62 25.49
N GLU A 64 11.53 9.73 26.74
CA GLU A 64 11.98 10.97 27.40
C GLU A 64 10.93 12.09 27.45
N VAL A 65 9.64 11.77 27.31
CA VAL A 65 8.58 12.79 27.41
C VAL A 65 8.24 13.10 28.86
N ARG A 66 7.98 14.38 29.16
CA ARG A 66 7.70 14.87 30.53
C ARG A 66 6.68 16.02 30.51
N PRO A 67 5.74 16.06 31.48
CA PRO A 67 5.45 15.00 32.43
C PRO A 67 4.69 13.86 31.74
N VAL A 68 4.99 12.61 32.09
CA VAL A 68 4.39 11.42 31.44
C VAL A 68 2.86 11.41 31.53
N ALA A 69 2.30 12.00 32.59
CA ALA A 69 0.85 12.05 32.80
C ALA A 69 0.09 12.92 31.77
N ASP A 70 0.80 13.80 31.04
CA ASP A 70 0.19 14.67 30.04
C ASP A 70 0.13 14.00 28.65
N TYR A 71 0.56 12.74 28.54
CA TYR A 71 0.67 12.02 27.28
C TYR A 71 -0.25 10.80 27.25
N SER A 72 -0.94 10.64 26.12
CA SER A 72 -1.57 9.39 25.71
C SER A 72 -0.64 8.65 24.75
N ILE A 73 -0.69 7.32 24.78
CA ILE A 73 0.07 6.43 23.89
C ILE A 73 -0.89 5.41 23.27
N TYR A 74 -0.72 5.19 21.97
CA TYR A 74 -1.50 4.22 21.22
C TYR A 74 -0.55 3.24 20.53
N ALA A 75 -0.86 1.96 20.57
CA ALA A 75 -0.23 0.96 19.71
C ALA A 75 -0.86 1.04 18.31
N ILE A 76 -0.03 1.04 17.27
CA ILE A 76 -0.49 0.95 15.88
C ILE A 76 -0.52 -0.53 15.53
N LEU A 77 -1.72 -1.09 15.42
CA LEU A 77 -1.92 -2.49 15.08
C LEU A 77 -1.47 -2.76 13.63
N PRO A 78 -1.21 -4.03 13.25
CA PRO A 78 -0.92 -4.39 11.86
C PRO A 78 -2.02 -3.99 10.87
N SER A 79 -3.27 -3.85 11.32
CA SER A 79 -4.39 -3.32 10.53
C SER A 79 -4.26 -1.83 10.24
N GLY A 80 -3.38 -1.13 10.94
CA GLY A 80 -3.19 0.32 10.94
C GLY A 80 -4.09 1.06 11.94
N GLU A 81 -4.98 0.38 12.65
CA GLU A 81 -5.84 0.99 13.68
C GLU A 81 -5.04 1.28 14.95
N PHE A 82 -5.52 2.25 15.73
CA PHE A 82 -4.90 2.63 16.99
C PHE A 82 -5.59 1.93 18.17
N GLU A 83 -4.81 1.28 19.02
CA GLU A 83 -5.26 0.73 20.30
C GLU A 83 -4.73 1.62 21.43
N ASP A 84 -5.63 2.22 22.22
CA ASP A 84 -5.27 3.01 23.41
C ASP A 84 -4.55 2.13 24.44
N LEU A 85 -3.36 2.56 24.87
CA LEU A 85 -2.56 1.87 25.88
C LEU A 85 -2.50 2.74 27.14
N ARG A 86 -3.19 2.29 28.19
CA ARG A 86 -3.17 3.00 29.48
C ARG A 86 -1.78 3.02 30.09
N LEU A 87 -1.46 4.07 30.84
CA LEU A 87 -0.14 4.26 31.44
C LEU A 87 0.35 3.06 32.27
N ASP A 88 -0.54 2.43 33.03
CA ASP A 88 -0.18 1.32 33.92
C ASP A 88 -0.64 -0.05 33.35
N GLU A 89 -1.14 -0.08 32.11
CA GLU A 89 -1.41 -1.32 31.38
C GLU A 89 -0.13 -1.83 30.72
N THR A 90 0.10 -3.14 30.80
CA THR A 90 1.21 -3.85 30.16
C THR A 90 0.89 -4.21 28.72
N TYR A 91 1.86 -4.08 27.83
CA TYR A 91 1.75 -4.44 26.42
C TYR A 91 2.78 -5.52 26.07
N ASP A 92 2.37 -6.75 25.78
CA ASP A 92 3.31 -7.82 25.44
C ASP A 92 3.72 -7.75 23.97
N LEU A 93 4.95 -7.29 23.73
CA LEU A 93 5.52 -7.14 22.38
C LEU A 93 5.69 -8.48 21.65
N ARG A 94 5.67 -9.60 22.39
CA ARG A 94 5.88 -10.95 21.84
C ARG A 94 4.59 -11.54 21.27
N GLU A 95 3.44 -11.08 21.75
CA GLU A 95 2.12 -11.67 21.44
C GLU A 95 1.20 -10.72 20.66
N ARG A 96 1.22 -9.41 20.96
CA ARG A 96 0.27 -8.46 20.35
C ARG A 96 0.69 -7.97 18.97
N GLY A 97 1.95 -8.15 18.59
CA GLY A 97 2.41 -7.93 17.22
C GLY A 97 2.42 -6.47 16.76
N ALA A 98 2.35 -5.49 17.68
CA ALA A 98 2.62 -4.10 17.36
C ALA A 98 4.07 -3.73 17.70
N GLU A 99 4.77 -3.23 16.71
CA GLU A 99 6.12 -2.67 16.80
C GLU A 99 6.14 -1.14 16.80
N ARG A 100 5.00 -0.52 16.46
CA ARG A 100 4.84 0.93 16.29
C ARG A 100 3.88 1.47 17.33
N PHE A 101 4.28 2.57 17.95
CA PHE A 101 3.46 3.33 18.89
C PHE A 101 3.41 4.79 18.44
N ILE A 102 2.35 5.49 18.79
CA ILE A 102 2.24 6.93 18.58
C ILE A 102 1.88 7.60 19.90
N ILE A 103 2.51 8.74 20.16
CA ILE A 103 2.36 9.47 21.41
C ILE A 103 1.81 10.87 21.15
N PHE A 104 0.90 11.30 22.01
CA PHE A 104 0.30 12.63 21.91
C PHE A 104 0.30 13.26 23.29
N GLN A 105 0.79 14.50 23.39
CA GLN A 105 0.49 15.32 24.56
C GLN A 105 -0.97 15.77 24.46
N THR A 106 -1.88 15.12 25.19
CA THR A 106 -3.33 15.31 25.09
C THR A 106 -4.06 14.77 26.31
N ASP A 107 -5.27 15.28 26.55
CA ASP A 107 -6.21 14.80 27.57
C ASP A 107 -7.38 13.99 26.98
N ARG A 108 -7.46 13.89 25.65
CA ARG A 108 -8.59 13.26 24.93
C ARG A 108 -8.18 12.70 23.58
N SER A 109 -9.01 11.79 23.05
CA SER A 109 -8.95 11.32 21.67
C SER A 109 -10.12 11.85 20.85
N PHE A 110 -9.88 12.04 19.55
CA PHE A 110 -10.84 12.44 18.55
C PHE A 110 -11.06 11.28 17.59
N LYS A 111 -12.33 10.89 17.40
CA LYS A 111 -12.70 9.77 16.53
C LYS A 111 -13.08 10.28 15.16
N PHE A 112 -12.64 9.57 14.13
CA PHE A 112 -13.02 9.81 12.74
C PHE A 112 -13.12 8.47 12.01
N THR A 113 -13.68 8.48 10.80
CA THR A 113 -13.54 7.33 9.89
C THR A 113 -12.73 7.71 8.67
N ILE A 114 -11.93 6.79 8.15
CA ILE A 114 -11.29 6.92 6.84
C ILE A 114 -11.41 5.59 6.09
N ASP A 115 -11.99 5.63 4.89
CA ASP A 115 -12.30 4.42 4.11
C ASP A 115 -13.08 3.37 4.95
N ASP A 116 -14.12 3.87 5.64
CA ASP A 116 -14.98 3.13 6.58
C ASP A 116 -14.30 2.54 7.83
N ARG A 117 -12.98 2.70 7.98
CA ARG A 117 -12.25 2.29 9.18
C ARG A 117 -12.36 3.37 10.25
N GLN A 118 -12.77 2.97 11.46
CA GLN A 118 -12.83 3.88 12.60
C GLN A 118 -11.43 4.05 13.19
N MET A 119 -11.01 5.31 13.30
CA MET A 119 -9.67 5.70 13.77
C MET A 119 -9.77 6.62 14.99
N GLU A 120 -8.68 6.70 15.75
CA GLU A 120 -8.51 7.66 16.84
C GLU A 120 -7.30 8.56 16.58
N TRP A 121 -7.40 9.83 16.95
CA TRP A 121 -6.33 10.82 16.83
C TRP A 121 -6.20 11.63 18.12
N GLY A 122 -4.97 11.90 18.57
CA GLY A 122 -4.74 12.60 19.84
C GLY A 122 -4.76 14.13 19.74
N LYS A 123 -5.07 14.71 18.57
CA LYS A 123 -5.09 16.17 18.37
C LYS A 123 -6.40 16.64 17.73
N PRO A 124 -6.86 17.86 18.03
CA PRO A 124 -8.10 18.38 17.44
C PRO A 124 -7.97 18.65 15.95
N PHE A 125 -6.75 18.82 15.42
CA PHE A 125 -6.51 19.05 14.01
C PHE A 125 -5.71 17.90 13.40
N ILE A 126 -6.10 17.51 12.18
CA ILE A 126 -5.39 16.52 11.38
C ILE A 126 -5.20 17.04 9.96
N SER A 127 -4.01 16.81 9.38
CA SER A 127 -3.71 17.27 8.02
C SER A 127 -4.13 16.25 6.97
N GLY A 128 -4.40 16.71 5.74
CA GLY A 128 -4.62 15.82 4.59
C GLY A 128 -3.48 14.83 4.39
N LYS A 129 -2.22 15.26 4.58
CA LYS A 129 -1.05 14.38 4.48
C LYS A 129 -1.09 13.24 5.50
N ILE A 130 -1.44 13.54 6.74
CA ILE A 130 -1.56 12.53 7.80
C ILE A 130 -2.71 11.59 7.50
N LEU A 131 -3.86 12.09 7.04
CA LEU A 131 -5.00 11.26 6.64
C LEU A 131 -4.60 10.24 5.55
N LYS A 132 -3.88 10.66 4.50
CA LYS A 132 -3.36 9.74 3.46
C LYS A 132 -2.42 8.68 4.05
N ALA A 133 -1.52 9.09 4.95
CA ALA A 133 -0.61 8.17 5.62
C ALA A 133 -1.34 7.12 6.48
N LEU A 134 -2.38 7.53 7.22
CA LEU A 134 -3.19 6.61 8.05
C LEU A 134 -4.05 5.65 7.20
N ALA A 135 -4.51 6.10 6.03
CA ALA A 135 -5.17 5.25 5.04
C ALA A 135 -4.20 4.31 4.30
N SER A 136 -2.89 4.45 4.51
CA SER A 136 -1.85 3.69 3.79
C SER A 136 -1.92 3.85 2.26
N VAL A 137 -2.34 5.03 1.79
CA VAL A 137 -2.39 5.37 0.36
C VAL A 137 -1.20 6.23 -0.07
N PRO A 138 -0.69 6.08 -1.31
CA PRO A 138 0.38 6.94 -1.80
C PRO A 138 -0.09 8.40 -1.94
N ALA A 139 0.66 9.32 -1.33
CA ALA A 139 0.22 10.71 -1.21
C ALA A 139 0.13 11.47 -2.55
N ASP A 140 0.88 11.01 -3.55
CA ASP A 140 0.98 11.56 -4.89
C ASP A 140 -0.18 11.15 -5.82
N THR A 141 -0.75 9.97 -5.60
CA THR A 141 -1.80 9.38 -6.46
C THR A 141 -3.19 9.42 -5.86
N TYR A 142 -3.33 9.67 -4.56
CA TYR A 142 -4.63 9.77 -3.88
C TYR A 142 -4.92 11.17 -3.38
N ASP A 143 -6.18 11.55 -3.43
CA ASP A 143 -6.77 12.69 -2.75
C ASP A 143 -7.66 12.22 -1.58
N VAL A 144 -7.85 13.10 -0.61
CA VAL A 144 -8.72 12.85 0.56
C VAL A 144 -9.89 13.80 0.49
N TYR A 145 -11.08 13.28 0.73
CA TYR A 145 -12.31 14.06 0.78
C TYR A 145 -12.97 13.91 2.14
N LEU A 146 -13.58 14.98 2.64
CA LEU A 146 -14.49 14.95 3.79
C LEU A 146 -15.93 14.81 3.28
N GLU A 147 -16.61 13.74 3.70
CA GLU A 147 -18.01 13.47 3.38
C GLU A 147 -18.92 14.57 3.97
N VAL A 148 -19.76 15.18 3.12
CA VAL A 148 -20.78 16.13 3.57
C VAL A 148 -22.14 15.45 3.65
N ARG A 149 -22.60 15.20 4.88
CA ARG A 149 -23.91 14.58 5.13
C ARG A 149 -25.06 15.43 4.55
N GLY A 150 -26.06 14.75 3.98
CA GLY A 150 -27.27 15.41 3.45
C GLY A 150 -27.21 15.76 1.96
N GLY A 151 -26.31 15.14 1.20
CA GLY A 151 -26.21 15.31 -0.26
C GLY A 151 -25.46 16.56 -0.70
N GLY A 152 -24.64 17.14 0.20
CA GLY A 152 -23.65 18.14 -0.18
C GLY A 152 -22.51 17.52 -0.99
N GLN A 153 -21.76 18.34 -1.70
CA GLN A 153 -20.55 17.90 -2.37
C GLN A 153 -19.44 17.67 -1.34
N ASP A 154 -18.73 16.55 -1.45
CA ASP A 154 -17.59 16.24 -0.60
C ASP A 154 -16.47 17.26 -0.77
N ILE A 155 -15.78 17.55 0.33
CA ILE A 155 -14.79 18.62 0.40
C ILE A 155 -13.40 18.01 0.23
N LEU A 156 -12.70 18.38 -0.84
CA LEU A 156 -11.29 18.01 -1.04
C LEU A 156 -10.42 18.61 0.07
N ILE A 157 -9.56 17.78 0.66
CA ILE A 157 -8.58 18.15 1.68
C ILE A 157 -7.19 17.98 1.07
N ARG A 158 -6.48 19.09 0.88
CA ARG A 158 -5.10 19.07 0.43
C ARG A 158 -4.15 18.68 1.55
N ASP A 159 -2.94 18.29 1.19
CA ASP A 159 -1.92 17.79 2.13
C ASP A 159 -1.67 18.71 3.33
N ALA A 160 -1.71 20.02 3.11
CA ALA A 160 -1.48 21.04 4.14
C ALA A 160 -2.76 21.55 4.82
N ASP A 161 -3.93 21.16 4.33
CA ASP A 161 -5.21 21.58 4.92
C ASP A 161 -5.37 20.89 6.28
N LEU A 162 -5.76 21.67 7.29
CA LEU A 162 -6.03 21.18 8.64
C LEU A 162 -7.54 21.03 8.84
N VAL A 163 -7.97 19.81 9.15
CA VAL A 163 -9.36 19.50 9.47
C VAL A 163 -9.54 19.46 10.98
N ASP A 164 -10.55 20.17 11.47
CA ASP A 164 -10.94 20.21 12.88
C ASP A 164 -11.87 19.02 13.22
N LEU A 165 -11.36 18.08 14.00
CA LEU A 165 -12.05 16.89 14.53
C LEU A 165 -12.80 17.16 15.84
N SER A 166 -12.75 18.39 16.37
CA SER A 166 -13.42 18.73 17.64
C SER A 166 -14.90 19.10 17.47
N LYS A 167 -15.36 19.16 16.22
CA LYS A 167 -16.75 19.48 15.89
C LYS A 167 -17.70 18.35 16.33
N PRO A 168 -18.98 18.66 16.60
CA PRO A 168 -19.94 17.64 16.97
C PRO A 168 -20.15 16.63 15.83
N GLY A 169 -19.88 15.36 16.10
CA GLY A 169 -20.08 14.27 15.14
C GLY A 169 -18.85 13.37 15.04
N ILE A 170 -18.81 12.61 13.95
CA ILE A 170 -17.65 11.83 13.52
C ILE A 170 -17.43 12.23 12.07
N GLU A 171 -16.31 12.90 11.81
CA GLU A 171 -15.84 13.22 10.46
C GLU A 171 -15.58 11.92 9.70
N ARG A 172 -16.02 11.88 8.44
CA ARG A 172 -15.79 10.73 7.55
C ARG A 172 -14.95 11.16 6.37
N PHE A 173 -13.78 10.56 6.26
CA PHE A 173 -12.87 10.77 5.16
C PHE A 173 -12.95 9.60 4.18
N ILE A 174 -12.76 9.90 2.90
CA ILE A 174 -12.70 8.92 1.83
C ILE A 174 -11.45 9.25 1.01
N THR A 175 -10.65 8.24 0.73
CA THR A 175 -9.52 8.36 -0.20
C THR A 175 -9.95 7.96 -1.60
N LEU A 176 -9.58 8.76 -2.59
CA LEU A 176 -9.87 8.49 -4.00
C LEU A 176 -8.61 8.71 -4.82
N ILE A 177 -8.40 7.91 -5.86
CA ILE A 177 -7.32 8.14 -6.82
C ILE A 177 -7.57 9.49 -7.50
N ARG A 178 -6.57 10.38 -7.44
CA ARG A 178 -6.62 11.76 -7.94
C ARG A 178 -6.96 11.86 -9.43
N ASP A 179 -6.54 10.87 -10.21
CA ASP A 179 -6.79 10.80 -11.64
C ASP A 179 -8.02 9.93 -11.96
N THR A 180 -9.22 10.48 -11.77
CA THR A 180 -10.46 9.82 -12.24
C THR A 180 -10.95 10.28 -13.62
N THR A 181 -10.24 11.18 -14.33
CA THR A 181 -10.72 11.60 -15.66
C THR A 181 -9.70 12.11 -16.68
N GLU A 182 -8.43 12.34 -16.35
CA GLU A 182 -7.42 12.74 -17.35
C GLU A 182 -6.08 12.01 -17.12
N GLY A 183 -5.92 10.84 -17.75
CA GLY A 183 -4.63 10.16 -17.92
C GLY A 183 -3.90 9.82 -16.61
N LEU A 184 -3.99 8.57 -16.15
CA LEU A 184 -3.17 8.07 -15.03
C LEU A 184 -1.70 8.44 -15.28
N THR A 185 -1.17 9.40 -14.53
CA THR A 185 0.23 9.83 -14.69
C THR A 185 1.20 8.90 -13.96
N ALA A 186 0.69 8.10 -13.03
CA ALA A 186 1.44 7.09 -12.29
C ALA A 186 0.55 5.87 -11.99
N LEU A 187 1.16 4.69 -11.86
CA LEU A 187 0.47 3.45 -11.53
C LEU A 187 0.20 3.33 -10.02
N PRO A 188 -0.85 2.58 -9.60
CA PRO A 188 -1.02 2.22 -8.20
C PRO A 188 0.25 1.61 -7.62
N GLY A 189 0.60 1.94 -6.38
CA GLY A 189 1.88 1.56 -5.79
C GLY A 189 2.11 0.04 -5.67
N ALA A 190 1.04 -0.78 -5.65
CA ALA A 190 1.16 -2.24 -5.71
C ALA A 190 1.65 -2.73 -7.09
N ASP A 191 1.15 -2.12 -8.16
CA ASP A 191 1.52 -2.48 -9.53
C ASP A 191 2.94 -2.01 -9.84
N GLN A 192 3.30 -0.78 -9.46
CA GLN A 192 4.66 -0.27 -9.65
C GLN A 192 5.69 -1.18 -8.96
N ARG A 193 5.47 -1.53 -7.69
CA ARG A 193 6.34 -2.47 -6.95
C ARG A 193 6.45 -3.82 -7.63
N TYR A 194 5.35 -4.36 -8.15
CA TYR A 194 5.36 -5.62 -8.87
C TYR A 194 6.23 -5.54 -10.14
N LEU A 195 6.06 -4.49 -10.95
CA LEU A 195 6.82 -4.30 -12.18
C LEU A 195 8.31 -4.17 -11.91
N ASP A 196 8.70 -3.37 -10.92
CA ASP A 196 10.10 -3.15 -10.53
C ASP A 196 10.74 -4.46 -10.06
N ASN A 197 10.06 -5.20 -9.17
CA ASN A 197 10.56 -6.48 -8.63
C ASN A 197 10.72 -7.58 -9.69
N HIS A 198 9.96 -7.49 -10.78
CA HIS A 198 9.98 -8.49 -11.87
C HIS A 198 10.75 -8.00 -13.11
N GLY A 199 11.39 -6.82 -13.04
CA GLY A 199 12.25 -6.30 -14.10
C GLY A 199 11.51 -5.90 -15.37
N PHE A 200 10.23 -5.56 -15.28
CA PHE A 200 9.48 -5.08 -16.44
C PHE A 200 9.87 -3.64 -16.76
N THR A 201 10.32 -3.39 -17.99
CA THR A 201 10.44 -2.02 -18.50
C THR A 201 9.07 -1.58 -19.01
N VAL A 202 8.53 -0.53 -18.41
CA VAL A 202 7.19 -0.03 -18.76
C VAL A 202 7.21 1.43 -19.18
N GLU A 203 6.28 1.78 -20.05
CA GLU A 203 6.00 3.14 -20.48
C GLU A 203 4.52 3.42 -20.27
N ILE A 204 4.18 4.48 -19.52
CA ILE A 204 2.80 4.94 -19.36
C ILE A 204 2.54 5.96 -20.45
N VAL A 205 1.46 5.76 -21.19
CA VAL A 205 1.09 6.57 -22.34
C VAL A 205 -0.38 6.95 -22.27
N SER A 206 -0.74 8.09 -22.87
CA SER A 206 -2.12 8.59 -22.90
C SER A 206 -2.58 8.84 -24.32
N ASP A 207 -3.79 8.42 -24.65
CA ASP A 207 -4.47 8.72 -25.92
C ASP A 207 -5.88 9.24 -25.65
N GLY A 208 -6.00 10.57 -25.63
CA GLY A 208 -7.20 11.25 -25.15
C GLY A 208 -7.52 10.87 -23.69
N PRO A 209 -8.72 10.35 -23.39
CA PRO A 209 -9.11 9.98 -22.03
C PRO A 209 -8.57 8.61 -21.58
N HIS A 210 -7.93 7.85 -22.47
CA HIS A 210 -7.47 6.49 -22.17
C HIS A 210 -6.01 6.51 -21.72
N THR A 211 -5.73 5.77 -20.65
CA THR A 211 -4.35 5.51 -20.20
C THR A 211 -3.95 4.12 -20.65
N GLY A 212 -2.75 4.00 -21.22
CA GLY A 212 -2.12 2.74 -21.59
C GLY A 212 -0.85 2.49 -20.80
N VAL A 213 -0.62 1.23 -20.45
CA VAL A 213 0.67 0.74 -19.96
C VAL A 213 1.28 -0.14 -21.03
N VAL A 214 2.45 0.27 -21.52
CA VAL A 214 3.21 -0.49 -22.51
C VAL A 214 4.32 -1.24 -21.81
N LEU A 215 4.20 -2.57 -21.76
CA LEU A 215 5.27 -3.48 -21.35
C LEU A 215 6.24 -3.63 -22.53
N LYS A 216 7.45 -3.09 -22.40
CA LYS A 216 8.43 -3.06 -23.49
C LYS A 216 9.11 -4.43 -23.63
N GLN A 217 9.21 -4.91 -24.87
CA GLN A 217 10.02 -6.10 -25.22
C GLN A 217 9.72 -7.35 -24.35
N MET A 218 8.44 -7.60 -24.07
CA MET A 218 8.01 -8.81 -23.39
C MET A 218 8.42 -10.04 -24.20
N GLN A 219 9.10 -10.98 -23.55
CA GLN A 219 9.58 -12.20 -24.20
C GLN A 219 8.42 -13.11 -24.58
N LEU A 220 8.43 -13.62 -25.81
CA LEU A 220 7.40 -14.48 -26.35
C LEU A 220 7.80 -15.96 -26.21
N PRO A 221 6.83 -16.90 -26.17
CA PRO A 221 7.12 -18.33 -26.17
C PRO A 221 8.01 -18.75 -27.34
N GLN A 222 9.14 -19.39 -27.01
CA GLN A 222 10.18 -19.71 -27.99
C GLN A 222 9.64 -20.53 -29.16
N GLY A 223 9.93 -20.09 -30.39
CA GLY A 223 9.54 -20.78 -31.63
C GLY A 223 8.05 -20.76 -31.95
N LYS A 224 7.22 -20.13 -31.11
CA LYS A 224 5.77 -20.09 -31.33
C LYS A 224 5.34 -18.99 -32.30
N PHE A 225 5.96 -17.82 -32.17
CA PHE A 225 5.66 -16.64 -32.98
C PHE A 225 6.84 -16.25 -33.87
N GLY A 226 6.56 -15.51 -34.94
CA GLY A 226 7.59 -15.00 -35.86
C GLY A 226 8.57 -13.99 -35.25
N HIS A 227 8.32 -13.55 -34.01
CA HIS A 227 9.16 -12.61 -33.27
C HIS A 227 9.53 -13.19 -31.89
N PRO A 228 10.73 -12.92 -31.37
CA PRO A 228 11.16 -13.39 -30.05
C PRO A 228 10.58 -12.55 -28.89
N ALA A 229 10.17 -11.31 -29.17
CA ALA A 229 9.61 -10.38 -28.21
C ALA A 229 8.60 -9.44 -28.87
N ALA A 230 7.73 -8.84 -28.07
CA ALA A 230 6.82 -7.77 -28.50
C ALA A 230 6.60 -6.75 -27.39
N ASP A 231 6.29 -5.51 -27.77
CA ASP A 231 5.65 -4.58 -26.85
C ASP A 231 4.20 -5.03 -26.62
N VAL A 232 3.75 -4.95 -25.38
CA VAL A 232 2.36 -5.28 -25.01
C VAL A 232 1.70 -4.07 -24.37
N LEU A 233 0.62 -3.60 -24.97
CA LEU A 233 -0.22 -2.53 -24.44
C LEU A 233 -1.38 -3.11 -23.62
N VAL A 234 -1.56 -2.59 -22.42
CA VAL A 234 -2.76 -2.77 -21.58
C VAL A 234 -3.41 -1.41 -21.41
N ILE A 235 -4.66 -1.27 -21.86
CA ILE A 235 -5.42 -0.03 -21.66
C ILE A 235 -6.13 -0.12 -20.30
N LEU A 236 -5.84 0.84 -19.43
CA LEU A 236 -6.43 0.92 -18.09
C LEU A 236 -7.78 1.63 -18.19
N PRO A 237 -8.87 1.00 -17.72
CA PRO A 237 -10.17 1.64 -17.68
C PRO A 237 -10.23 2.71 -16.58
N PRO A 238 -11.16 3.67 -16.69
CA PRO A 238 -11.52 4.51 -15.55
C PRO A 238 -11.92 3.64 -14.35
N GLY A 239 -11.38 3.93 -13.17
CA GLY A 239 -11.61 3.15 -11.95
C GLY A 239 -10.68 1.94 -11.76
N TYR A 240 -9.66 1.78 -12.60
CA TYR A 240 -8.56 0.87 -12.30
C TYR A 240 -7.87 1.23 -10.96
N PRO A 241 -7.53 0.25 -10.08
CA PRO A 241 -7.54 -1.21 -10.29
C PRO A 241 -8.85 -1.92 -9.95
N ASP A 242 -9.89 -1.24 -9.46
CA ASP A 242 -11.17 -1.90 -9.14
C ASP A 242 -11.98 -2.29 -10.38
N VAL A 243 -11.73 -1.60 -11.51
CA VAL A 243 -12.27 -1.92 -12.83
C VAL A 243 -11.22 -2.65 -13.66
N ALA A 244 -11.61 -3.80 -14.23
CA ALA A 244 -10.72 -4.68 -14.96
C ALA A 244 -10.31 -4.13 -16.33
N PRO A 245 -9.02 -4.18 -16.71
CA PRO A 245 -8.62 -4.04 -18.11
C PRO A 245 -9.29 -5.11 -18.97
N ASP A 246 -9.87 -4.69 -20.08
CA ASP A 246 -10.69 -5.57 -20.93
C ASP A 246 -9.84 -6.60 -21.67
N MET A 247 -8.78 -6.13 -22.35
CA MET A 247 -7.93 -6.95 -23.22
C MET A 247 -6.51 -6.41 -23.32
N PHE A 248 -5.66 -7.04 -24.13
CA PHE A 248 -4.30 -6.55 -24.42
C PHE A 248 -4.05 -6.44 -25.92
N PHE A 249 -2.97 -5.74 -26.26
CA PHE A 249 -2.60 -5.49 -27.64
C PHE A 249 -1.10 -5.68 -27.83
N CYS A 250 -0.67 -6.16 -29.00
CA CYS A 250 0.74 -6.43 -29.29
C CYS A 250 1.26 -5.59 -30.44
N ASP A 251 2.54 -5.20 -30.36
CA ASP A 251 3.31 -4.66 -31.47
C ASP A 251 4.75 -5.20 -31.41
N PRO A 252 5.27 -5.88 -32.46
CA PRO A 252 4.65 -6.10 -33.76
C PRO A 252 3.46 -7.06 -33.71
N TRP A 253 2.71 -7.12 -34.82
CA TRP A 253 1.66 -8.13 -35.00
C TRP A 253 2.26 -9.53 -35.03
N LEU A 254 1.72 -10.42 -34.21
CA LEU A 254 2.22 -11.76 -34.01
C LEU A 254 1.51 -12.76 -34.92
N THR A 255 2.30 -13.53 -35.67
CA THR A 255 1.85 -14.67 -36.46
C THR A 255 2.41 -15.96 -35.88
N LEU A 256 1.62 -17.04 -35.90
CA LEU A 256 2.05 -18.36 -35.46
C LEU A 256 2.98 -18.99 -36.49
N VAL A 257 4.16 -19.42 -36.08
CA VAL A 257 5.14 -20.08 -36.97
C VAL A 257 4.60 -21.38 -37.55
N SER A 258 3.83 -22.13 -36.75
CA SER A 258 3.29 -23.43 -37.15
C SER A 258 2.24 -23.37 -38.27
N ALA A 259 1.53 -22.26 -38.39
CA ALA A 259 0.38 -22.14 -39.29
C ALA A 259 0.47 -20.94 -40.26
N GLY A 260 1.43 -20.04 -40.09
CA GLY A 260 1.60 -18.86 -40.94
C GLY A 260 0.42 -17.88 -40.89
N ARG A 261 -0.37 -17.89 -39.82
CA ARG A 261 -1.57 -17.06 -39.64
C ARG A 261 -1.58 -16.36 -38.28
N TYR A 262 -2.44 -15.36 -38.13
CA TYR A 262 -2.69 -14.74 -36.83
C TYR A 262 -3.38 -15.71 -35.86
N PRO A 263 -3.11 -15.61 -34.55
CA PRO A 263 -3.83 -16.32 -33.53
C PRO A 263 -5.33 -16.04 -33.56
N THR A 264 -6.11 -16.98 -33.05
CA THR A 264 -7.57 -16.87 -32.97
C THR A 264 -7.98 -15.62 -32.18
N CYS A 265 -8.84 -14.80 -32.79
CA CYS A 265 -9.30 -13.51 -32.27
C CYS A 265 -8.15 -12.53 -31.95
N ALA A 266 -7.12 -12.53 -32.82
CA ALA A 266 -5.97 -11.63 -32.76
C ALA A 266 -5.60 -11.05 -34.14
N ASP A 267 -6.59 -10.65 -34.93
CA ASP A 267 -6.44 -10.23 -36.33
C ASP A 267 -6.97 -8.83 -36.63
N GLN A 268 -7.36 -8.08 -35.59
CA GLN A 268 -7.95 -6.76 -35.72
C GLN A 268 -6.97 -5.65 -35.30
N PRO A 269 -6.94 -4.51 -36.03
CA PRO A 269 -6.14 -3.36 -35.66
C PRO A 269 -6.76 -2.58 -34.50
N HIS A 270 -5.90 -1.95 -33.70
CA HIS A 270 -6.26 -0.94 -32.71
C HIS A 270 -5.27 0.21 -32.74
N ALA A 271 -5.73 1.39 -33.15
CA ALA A 271 -4.92 2.60 -33.14
C ALA A 271 -4.84 3.15 -31.71
N PHE A 272 -3.62 3.33 -31.21
CA PHE A 272 -3.37 3.93 -29.90
C PHE A 272 -1.99 4.62 -29.91
N THR A 273 -1.93 5.89 -29.53
CA THR A 273 -0.69 6.71 -29.48
C THR A 273 0.07 6.75 -30.81
N GLY A 274 -0.66 6.78 -31.93
CA GLY A 274 -0.07 6.78 -33.27
C GLY A 274 0.53 5.45 -33.73
N ARG A 275 0.44 4.38 -32.91
CA ARG A 275 0.80 3.00 -33.28
C ARG A 275 -0.45 2.20 -33.62
N ASN A 276 -0.31 1.21 -34.50
CA ASN A 276 -1.40 0.31 -34.87
C ASN A 276 -1.16 -1.10 -34.30
N TRP A 277 -1.77 -1.35 -33.15
CA TRP A 277 -1.56 -2.56 -32.37
C TRP A 277 -2.43 -3.71 -32.86
N GLN A 278 -1.93 -4.94 -32.72
CA GLN A 278 -2.72 -6.16 -32.90
C GLN A 278 -3.60 -6.37 -31.67
N ARG A 279 -4.92 -6.35 -31.84
CA ARG A 279 -5.87 -6.54 -30.75
C ARG A 279 -6.05 -8.01 -30.40
N TRP A 280 -5.83 -8.37 -29.14
CA TRP A 280 -6.04 -9.73 -28.63
C TRP A 280 -7.29 -9.80 -27.73
N SER A 281 -8.42 -10.25 -28.27
CA SER A 281 -9.68 -10.35 -27.52
C SER A 281 -9.64 -11.49 -26.50
N ARG A 282 -9.18 -11.19 -25.29
CA ARG A 282 -9.06 -12.09 -24.12
C ARG A 282 -9.66 -11.41 -22.88
N HIS A 283 -10.99 -11.36 -22.84
CA HIS A 283 -11.78 -10.69 -21.81
C HIS A 283 -11.63 -11.33 -20.42
N ASN A 284 -11.80 -10.53 -19.36
CA ASN A 284 -11.85 -11.01 -17.97
C ASN A 284 -13.21 -10.73 -17.33
N ASN A 285 -13.93 -11.79 -16.96
CA ASN A 285 -15.21 -11.65 -16.25
C ASN A 285 -15.09 -11.93 -14.75
N ASN A 286 -13.92 -12.32 -14.26
CA ASN A 286 -13.69 -12.76 -12.87
C ASN A 286 -12.66 -11.88 -12.15
N TRP A 287 -12.58 -10.60 -12.51
CA TRP A 287 -11.72 -9.63 -11.82
C TRP A 287 -12.22 -9.40 -10.40
N ARG A 288 -11.30 -9.34 -9.44
CA ARG A 288 -11.57 -9.11 -8.02
C ARG A 288 -11.13 -7.69 -7.65
N PRO A 289 -12.09 -6.74 -7.47
CA PRO A 289 -11.79 -5.39 -6.98
C PRO A 289 -11.00 -5.44 -5.67
N GLY A 290 -10.08 -4.50 -5.49
CA GLY A 290 -9.17 -4.43 -4.33
C GLY A 290 -8.12 -5.54 -4.22
N VAL A 291 -8.10 -6.53 -5.13
CA VAL A 291 -7.17 -7.67 -5.09
C VAL A 291 -6.36 -7.78 -6.38
N ASP A 292 -7.02 -7.74 -7.54
CA ASP A 292 -6.36 -7.89 -8.83
C ASP A 292 -5.76 -6.57 -9.34
N GLY A 293 -4.65 -6.68 -10.09
CA GLY A 293 -3.92 -5.55 -10.65
C GLY A 293 -3.13 -5.94 -11.90
N LEU A 294 -2.09 -5.18 -12.27
CA LEU A 294 -1.26 -5.44 -13.46
C LEU A 294 -0.58 -6.81 -13.34
N HIS A 295 -0.24 -7.24 -12.14
CA HIS A 295 0.28 -8.58 -11.88
C HIS A 295 -0.65 -9.68 -12.42
N THR A 296 -1.96 -9.58 -12.16
CA THR A 296 -2.98 -10.51 -12.69
C THR A 296 -3.08 -10.39 -14.21
N MET A 297 -3.07 -9.17 -14.74
CA MET A 297 -3.14 -8.95 -16.19
C MET A 297 -1.93 -9.54 -16.93
N ILE A 298 -0.72 -9.35 -16.41
CA ILE A 298 0.53 -9.89 -16.97
C ILE A 298 0.47 -11.42 -17.01
N LYS A 299 0.03 -12.08 -15.94
CA LYS A 299 -0.11 -13.54 -15.94
C LYS A 299 -1.14 -14.04 -16.95
N ARG A 300 -2.22 -13.29 -17.15
CA ARG A 300 -3.21 -13.59 -18.19
C ARG A 300 -2.63 -13.42 -19.60
N ILE A 301 -1.83 -12.39 -19.83
CA ILE A 301 -1.13 -12.17 -21.10
C ILE A 301 -0.15 -13.32 -21.38
N GLU A 302 0.70 -13.66 -20.43
CA GLU A 302 1.65 -14.78 -20.53
C GLU A 302 0.92 -16.08 -20.90
N HIS A 303 -0.17 -16.39 -20.20
CA HIS A 303 -0.99 -17.57 -20.48
C HIS A 303 -1.64 -17.52 -21.87
N ALA A 304 -2.21 -16.38 -22.26
CA ALA A 304 -2.85 -16.21 -23.56
C ALA A 304 -1.86 -16.39 -24.73
N LEU A 305 -0.64 -15.87 -24.59
CA LEU A 305 0.43 -16.06 -25.57
C LEU A 305 0.89 -17.53 -25.60
N ALA A 306 1.04 -18.17 -24.45
CA ALA A 306 1.41 -19.58 -24.33
C ALA A 306 0.37 -20.55 -24.91
N GLU A 307 -0.93 -20.21 -24.86
CA GLU A 307 -2.05 -21.06 -25.32
C GLU A 307 -2.64 -20.67 -26.68
N ALA A 308 -2.15 -19.59 -27.31
CA ALA A 308 -2.57 -19.14 -28.64
C ALA A 308 -2.57 -20.26 -29.71
N LYS A 309 -3.61 -20.30 -30.57
CA LYS A 309 -3.87 -21.28 -31.65
C LYS A 309 -4.39 -20.60 -32.92
#